data_AF-A0A976L0W7-F1
#
_entry.id   AF-A0A976L0W7-F1
#
_cell.length_a   1.000
_cell.length_b   1.000
_cell.length_c   1.000
_cell.angle_alpha   90.00
_cell.angle_beta   90.00
_cell.angle_gamma   90.00
#
_symmetry.space_group_name_H-M   'P 1'
#
loop_
_entity.id
_entity.type
_entity.pdbx_description
1 polymer ?
#
loop_
_entity_poly.entity_id
_entity_poly.type
_entity_poly.pdbx_seq_one_letter_code
_entity_poly.pdbx_strand_id
1 'polypeptide(L)'
;MKNSFYFDHDYNAKGDQKILCLRAKYNWNGYGLFFATLECLCESGGFIVREALSGVSLGLNTPEIEYTSFIDYCIQIKLLTEDERGIFSNRILRHLEYRKDLSEAGKRGGRGKKKNEIKPPFNLPLATLEAVKESKGEKSKESRRNVFIIPSVEDVKKYFKENGFTETSAKNFFNYYSSAEWKDSTGKQVRAWKQKAHGIWFKPVNKINGSAKKTKQAR
;
A
#
# COMPACT_ATOMS: atom_id res chain seq x y z
N MET A 1 24.91 -7.06 13.04
CA MET A 1 23.74 -6.34 13.59
C MET A 1 22.55 -7.29 13.54
N LYS A 2 21.90 -7.60 14.67
CA LYS A 2 20.67 -8.40 14.66
C LYS A 2 19.55 -7.52 14.11
N ASN A 3 19.06 -7.85 12.93
CA ASN A 3 17.87 -7.22 12.41
C ASN A 3 16.68 -7.74 13.23
N SER A 4 16.00 -6.87 13.98
CA SER A 4 14.77 -7.22 14.69
C SER A 4 13.63 -7.25 13.67
N PHE A 5 13.07 -8.42 13.44
CA PHE A 5 11.94 -8.59 12.54
C PHE A 5 10.71 -8.98 13.35
N TYR A 6 9.62 -8.24 13.13
CA TYR A 6 8.34 -8.57 13.74
C TYR A 6 7.75 -9.82 13.08
N PHE A 7 7.55 -10.86 13.87
CA PHE A 7 6.77 -12.02 13.46
C PHE A 7 5.36 -11.84 14.00
N ASP A 8 4.38 -11.85 13.10
CA ASP A 8 2.99 -11.73 13.51
C ASP A 8 2.59 -12.99 14.27
N HIS A 9 2.00 -12.86 15.46
CA HIS A 9 1.56 -13.98 16.29
C HIS A 9 0.04 -13.92 16.43
N ASP A 10 -0.62 -15.07 16.28
CA ASP A 10 -2.07 -15.11 16.43
C ASP A 10 -2.42 -14.77 17.89
N TYR A 11 -3.25 -13.73 18.08
CA TYR A 11 -3.65 -13.24 19.40
C TYR A 11 -4.23 -14.34 20.32
N ASN A 12 -4.80 -15.40 19.72
CA ASN A 12 -5.34 -16.54 20.44
C ASN A 12 -4.58 -17.86 20.20
N ALA A 13 -3.28 -17.82 19.87
CA ALA A 13 -2.48 -19.02 19.62
C ALA A 13 -2.57 -20.06 20.76
N LYS A 14 -2.67 -19.60 22.02
CA LYS A 14 -2.84 -20.47 23.21
C LYS A 14 -4.10 -21.34 23.20
N GLY A 15 -5.14 -20.92 22.47
CA GLY A 15 -6.44 -21.56 22.38
C GLY A 15 -6.67 -22.30 21.06
N ASP A 16 -5.68 -22.34 20.16
CA ASP A 16 -5.77 -23.16 18.95
C ASP A 16 -5.82 -24.65 19.31
N GLN A 17 -6.68 -25.42 18.65
CA GLN A 17 -6.92 -26.83 18.98
C GLN A 17 -5.64 -27.67 18.88
N LYS A 18 -4.78 -27.41 17.89
CA LYS A 18 -3.53 -28.17 17.72
C LYS A 18 -2.52 -27.79 18.81
N ILE A 19 -2.48 -26.52 19.18
CA ILE A 19 -1.66 -26.05 20.30
C ILE A 19 -2.16 -26.62 21.64
N LEU A 20 -3.48 -26.78 21.81
CA LEU A 20 -4.04 -27.47 22.97
C LEU A 20 -3.66 -28.95 22.98
N CYS A 21 -3.69 -29.65 21.84
CA CYS A 21 -3.18 -31.03 21.73
C CYS A 21 -1.68 -31.11 22.07
N LEU A 22 -0.88 -30.16 21.59
CA LEU A 22 0.54 -30.05 21.92
C LEU A 22 0.76 -29.89 23.43
N ARG A 23 0.00 -28.99 24.06
CA ARG A 23 0.06 -28.74 25.50
C ARG A 23 -0.45 -29.91 26.33
N ALA A 24 -1.39 -30.69 25.83
CA ALA A 24 -1.86 -31.90 26.50
C ALA A 24 -0.74 -32.96 26.62
N LYS A 25 0.16 -33.04 25.64
CA LYS A 25 1.27 -34.01 25.64
C LYS A 25 2.56 -33.48 26.27
N TYR A 26 2.93 -32.23 26.00
CA TYR A 26 4.21 -31.65 26.37
C TYR A 26 4.10 -30.45 27.33
N ASN A 27 2.92 -30.21 27.91
CA ASN A 27 2.65 -29.07 28.79
C ASN A 27 3.01 -27.73 28.15
N TRP A 28 3.29 -26.72 28.98
CA TRP A 28 3.79 -25.42 28.52
C TRP A 28 5.19 -25.49 27.90
N ASN A 29 5.97 -26.53 28.19
CA ASN A 29 7.27 -26.73 27.55
C ASN A 29 7.10 -26.90 26.04
N GLY A 30 6.17 -27.75 25.60
CA GLY A 30 5.89 -27.93 24.17
C GLY A 30 5.43 -26.65 23.48
N TYR A 31 4.69 -25.78 24.18
CA TYR A 31 4.32 -24.46 23.67
C TYR A 31 5.55 -23.60 23.39
N GLY A 32 6.45 -23.44 24.37
CA GLY A 32 7.68 -22.68 24.20
C GLY A 32 8.59 -23.27 23.12
N LEU A 33 8.78 -24.59 23.15
CA LEU A 33 9.62 -25.32 22.21
C LEU A 33 9.11 -25.19 20.76
N PHE A 34 7.80 -25.14 20.56
CA PHE A 34 7.21 -24.89 19.24
C PHE A 34 7.57 -23.51 18.71
N PHE A 35 7.40 -22.45 19.51
CA PHE A 35 7.74 -21.10 19.06
C PHE A 35 9.25 -20.93 18.84
N ALA A 36 10.08 -21.51 19.70
CA ALA A 36 11.52 -21.52 19.49
C ALA A 36 11.90 -22.27 18.18
N THR A 37 11.21 -23.37 17.87
CA THR A 37 11.38 -24.07 16.59
C THR A 37 10.97 -23.21 15.40
N LEU A 38 9.89 -22.42 15.50
CA LEU A 38 9.49 -21.48 14.45
C LEU A 38 10.55 -20.38 14.23
N GLU A 39 11.22 -19.94 15.29
CA GLU A 39 12.34 -19.00 15.19
C GLU A 39 13.51 -19.62 14.42
N CYS A 40 13.91 -20.86 14.78
CA CYS A 40 14.95 -21.59 14.05
C CYS A 40 14.59 -21.81 12.57
N LEU A 41 13.31 -22.09 12.27
CA LEU A 41 12.82 -22.18 10.88
C LEU A 41 12.99 -20.87 10.13
N CYS A 42 12.67 -19.73 10.77
CA CYS A 42 12.85 -18.41 10.16
C CYS A 42 14.33 -18.12 9.87
N GLU A 43 15.22 -18.45 10.79
CA GLU A 43 16.67 -18.28 10.64
C GLU A 43 17.23 -19.16 9.51
N SER A 44 16.69 -20.37 9.35
CA SER A 44 17.09 -21.34 8.32
C SER A 44 16.47 -21.05 6.94
N GLY A 45 15.73 -19.96 6.78
CA GLY A 45 15.09 -19.60 5.50
C GLY A 45 13.78 -20.33 5.21
N GLY A 46 13.17 -20.95 6.22
CA GLY A 46 11.84 -21.55 6.20
C GLY A 46 11.80 -23.07 6.22
N PHE A 47 12.96 -23.73 6.12
CA PHE A 47 13.09 -25.19 6.08
C PHE A 47 14.19 -25.65 7.01
N ILE A 48 13.99 -26.80 7.65
CA ILE A 48 15.02 -27.51 8.42
C ILE A 48 15.09 -28.94 7.89
N VAL A 49 16.27 -29.36 7.43
CA VAL A 49 16.51 -30.76 7.04
C VAL A 49 16.57 -31.65 8.29
N ARG A 50 16.14 -32.91 8.16
CA ARG A 50 16.00 -33.82 9.32
C ARG A 50 17.34 -34.08 10.02
N GLU A 51 18.43 -34.10 9.27
CA GLU A 51 19.80 -34.25 9.77
C GLU A 51 20.23 -33.08 10.65
N ALA A 52 19.66 -31.89 10.42
CA ALA A 52 19.97 -30.69 11.19
C ALA A 52 19.20 -30.60 12.52
N LEU A 53 18.26 -31.52 12.79
CA LEU A 53 17.51 -31.53 14.05
C LEU A 53 18.40 -31.68 15.27
N SER A 54 19.51 -32.41 15.16
CA SER A 54 20.54 -32.56 16.21
C SER A 54 21.18 -31.21 16.59
N GLY A 55 21.49 -30.38 15.59
CA GLY A 55 22.02 -29.03 15.80
C GLY A 55 20.99 -28.10 16.44
N VAL A 56 19.73 -28.19 16.00
CA VAL A 56 18.63 -27.39 16.56
C VAL A 56 18.34 -27.81 17.99
N SER A 57 18.31 -29.10 18.30
CA SER A 57 18.05 -29.60 19.66
C SER A 57 19.13 -29.14 20.64
N LEU A 58 20.40 -29.13 20.20
CA LEU A 58 21.51 -28.56 20.99
C LEU A 58 21.31 -27.07 21.25
N GLY A 59 20.93 -26.29 20.23
CA GLY A 59 20.66 -24.86 20.37
C GLY A 59 19.49 -24.54 21.29
N LEU A 60 18.48 -25.40 21.33
CA LEU A 60 17.31 -25.30 22.20
C LEU A 60 17.48 -25.97 23.56
N ASN A 61 18.67 -26.51 23.86
CA ASN A 61 18.99 -27.25 25.08
C ASN A 61 17.95 -28.34 25.40
N THR A 62 17.54 -29.08 24.37
CA THR A 62 16.57 -30.18 24.47
C THR A 62 17.25 -31.47 24.00
N PRO A 63 17.07 -32.61 24.70
CA PRO A 63 17.61 -33.89 24.24
C PRO A 63 17.14 -34.24 22.83
N GLU A 64 18.05 -34.70 21.97
CA GLU A 64 17.76 -34.97 20.55
C GLU A 64 16.59 -35.94 20.34
N ILE A 65 16.53 -37.00 21.16
CA ILE A 65 15.45 -38.01 21.11
C ILE A 65 14.09 -37.36 21.43
N GLU A 66 14.05 -36.49 22.44
CA GLU A 66 12.83 -35.77 22.82
C GLU A 66 12.42 -34.76 21.75
N TYR A 67 13.39 -34.02 21.21
CA TYR A 67 13.14 -33.03 20.16
C TYR A 67 12.63 -33.69 18.88
N THR A 68 13.22 -34.81 18.46
CA THR A 68 12.76 -35.57 17.29
C THR A 68 11.34 -36.08 17.50
N SER A 69 11.06 -36.68 18.66
CA SER A 69 9.71 -37.14 19.04
C SER A 69 8.68 -36.00 19.11
N PHE A 70 9.13 -34.81 19.51
CA PHE A 70 8.32 -33.59 19.51
C PHE A 70 7.99 -33.14 18.09
N ILE A 71 8.98 -33.07 17.20
CA ILE A 71 8.80 -32.68 15.79
C ILE A 71 7.87 -33.64 15.07
N ASP A 72 8.07 -34.95 15.24
CA ASP A 72 7.21 -35.97 14.61
C ASP A 72 5.76 -35.83 15.10
N TYR A 73 5.55 -35.52 16.38
CA TYR A 73 4.22 -35.21 16.91
C TYR A 73 3.64 -33.92 16.31
N CYS A 74 4.44 -32.87 16.15
CA CYS A 74 4.02 -31.62 15.49
C CYS A 74 3.59 -31.85 14.02
N ILE A 75 4.24 -32.75 13.31
CA ILE A 75 3.85 -33.17 11.95
C ILE A 75 2.53 -33.95 12.00
N GLN A 76 2.39 -34.89 12.95
CA GLN A 76 1.16 -35.68 13.13
C GLN A 76 -0.08 -34.79 13.37
N ILE A 77 0.03 -33.76 14.21
CA ILE A 77 -1.07 -32.81 14.49
C ILE A 77 -1.18 -31.69 13.43
N LYS A 78 -0.39 -31.75 12.36
CA LYS A 78 -0.37 -30.80 11.24
C LYS A 78 -0.07 -29.36 11.68
N LEU A 79 0.80 -29.19 12.67
CA LEU A 79 1.44 -27.89 12.97
C LEU A 79 2.63 -27.65 12.04
N LEU A 80 3.38 -28.71 11.76
CA LEU A 80 4.47 -28.75 10.81
C LEU A 80 4.13 -29.67 9.64
N THR A 81 4.88 -29.55 8.56
CA THR A 81 4.79 -30.39 7.36
C THR A 81 6.20 -30.74 6.93
N GLU A 82 6.39 -31.91 6.33
CA GLU A 82 7.66 -32.38 5.81
C GLU A 82 7.50 -32.71 4.33
N ASP A 83 8.44 -32.23 3.51
CA ASP A 83 8.58 -32.53 2.10
C ASP A 83 10.02 -32.98 1.79
N GLU A 84 10.35 -33.12 0.49
CA GLU A 84 11.70 -33.49 0.04
C GLU A 84 12.80 -32.48 0.44
N ARG A 85 12.43 -31.23 0.74
CA ARG A 85 13.37 -30.17 1.15
C ARG A 85 13.58 -30.15 2.66
N GLY A 86 12.65 -30.72 3.41
CA GLY A 86 12.73 -30.86 4.86
C GLY A 86 11.43 -30.46 5.55
N ILE A 87 11.56 -30.11 6.83
CA ILE A 87 10.46 -29.75 7.71
C ILE A 87 10.22 -28.25 7.62
N PHE A 88 8.95 -27.85 7.47
CA PHE A 88 8.55 -26.45 7.36
C PHE A 88 7.18 -26.18 7.96
N SER A 89 6.86 -24.89 8.10
CA SER A 89 5.52 -24.41 8.43
C SER A 89 4.99 -23.54 7.31
N ASN A 90 3.80 -23.86 6.80
CA ASN A 90 3.13 -23.06 5.77
C ASN A 90 2.97 -21.58 6.17
N ARG A 91 2.78 -21.32 7.48
CA ARG A 91 2.66 -19.95 8.01
C ARG A 91 3.98 -19.19 7.87
N ILE A 92 5.11 -19.85 8.15
CA ILE A 92 6.45 -19.27 8.07
C ILE A 92 6.81 -18.96 6.62
N LEU A 93 6.53 -19.86 5.68
CA LEU A 93 6.79 -19.63 4.26
C LEU A 93 6.07 -18.38 3.74
N ARG A 94 4.76 -18.26 4.01
CA ARG A 94 3.98 -17.06 3.66
C ARG A 94 4.57 -15.80 4.28
N HIS A 95 5.02 -15.87 5.53
CA HIS A 95 5.64 -14.73 6.20
C HIS A 95 6.98 -14.33 5.57
N LEU A 96 7.81 -15.30 5.21
CA LEU A 96 9.09 -15.06 4.52
C LEU A 96 8.89 -14.49 3.11
N GLU A 97 7.90 -14.99 2.36
CA GLU A 97 7.51 -14.45 1.06
C GLU A 97 7.05 -13.00 1.17
N TYR A 98 6.10 -12.71 2.06
CA TYR A 98 5.63 -11.36 2.31
C TYR A 98 6.76 -10.38 2.65
N ARG A 99 7.75 -10.84 3.41
CA ARG A 99 8.94 -10.04 3.74
C ARG A 99 9.85 -9.79 2.55
N LYS A 100 10.01 -10.76 1.65
CA LYS A 100 10.74 -10.57 0.40
C LYS A 100 10.04 -9.50 -0.45
N ASP A 101 8.72 -9.57 -0.56
CA ASP A 101 7.93 -8.59 -1.31
C ASP A 101 8.07 -7.17 -0.74
N LEU A 102 7.98 -7.02 0.58
CA LEU A 102 8.21 -5.72 1.24
C LEU A 102 9.62 -5.19 1.02
N SER A 103 10.63 -6.06 1.09
CA SER A 103 12.02 -5.70 0.83
C SER A 103 12.22 -5.24 -0.62
N GLU A 104 11.63 -5.95 -1.59
CA GLU A 104 11.68 -5.59 -3.00
C GLU A 104 10.94 -4.30 -3.30
N ALA A 105 9.76 -4.09 -2.71
CA ALA A 105 9.02 -2.85 -2.80
C ALA A 105 9.82 -1.68 -2.22
N GLY A 106 10.48 -1.88 -1.08
CA GLY A 106 11.38 -0.91 -0.45
C GLY A 106 12.58 -0.58 -1.34
N LYS A 107 13.23 -1.58 -1.92
CA LYS A 107 14.33 -1.39 -2.90
C LYS A 107 13.86 -0.63 -4.14
N ARG A 108 12.66 -0.92 -4.65
CA ARG A 108 12.09 -0.25 -5.83
C ARG A 108 11.70 1.20 -5.53
N GLY A 109 11.22 1.50 -4.33
CA GLY A 109 10.94 2.87 -3.88
C GLY A 109 12.21 3.67 -3.54
N GLY A 110 13.21 3.01 -2.95
CA GLY A 110 14.50 3.60 -2.57
C GLY A 110 15.49 3.77 -3.71
N ARG A 111 15.32 3.03 -4.82
CA ARG A 111 15.92 3.38 -6.13
C ARG A 111 15.23 4.65 -6.61
N GLY A 112 15.69 5.79 -6.11
CA GLY A 112 15.24 7.10 -6.55
C GLY A 112 15.18 7.12 -8.07
N LYS A 113 14.07 7.64 -8.62
CA LYS A 113 14.01 7.97 -10.05
C LYS A 113 15.28 8.74 -10.34
N LYS A 114 16.20 8.18 -11.15
CA LYS A 114 17.32 8.94 -11.70
C LYS A 114 16.67 10.21 -12.24
N LYS A 115 16.91 11.36 -11.59
CA LYS A 115 16.61 12.64 -12.22
C LYS A 115 17.45 12.55 -13.48
N ASN A 116 16.80 12.45 -14.64
CA ASN A 116 17.48 12.78 -15.87
C ASN A 116 17.99 14.20 -15.62
N GLU A 117 19.29 14.32 -15.38
CA GLU A 117 19.98 15.60 -15.34
C GLU A 117 19.91 16.14 -16.75
N ILE A 118 18.76 16.75 -17.08
CA ILE A 118 18.70 17.73 -18.15
C ILE A 118 19.53 18.88 -17.59
N LYS A 119 20.82 18.89 -17.90
CA LYS A 119 21.67 20.07 -17.69
C LYS A 119 20.94 21.23 -18.38
N PRO A 120 20.55 22.31 -17.68
CA PRO A 120 19.89 23.42 -18.35
C PRO A 120 20.89 24.01 -19.35
N PRO A 121 20.51 24.24 -20.62
CA PRO A 121 21.36 24.98 -21.51
C PRO A 121 21.45 26.42 -21.00
N PHE A 122 22.70 26.81 -20.84
CA PHE A 122 23.23 28.14 -20.61
C PHE A 122 22.41 29.28 -21.28
N ASN A 123 22.08 30.32 -20.49
CA ASN A 123 21.62 31.68 -20.80
C ASN A 123 21.05 32.01 -22.21
N LEU A 124 19.81 32.53 -22.25
CA LEU A 124 19.41 33.68 -23.09
C LEU A 124 18.11 34.34 -22.55
N PRO A 125 17.91 35.66 -22.76
CA PRO A 125 17.06 36.51 -21.94
C PRO A 125 15.60 36.63 -22.39
N LEU A 126 14.80 37.07 -21.42
CA LEU A 126 13.38 37.44 -21.43
C LEU A 126 12.96 38.34 -22.61
N ALA A 127 12.21 37.79 -23.59
CA ALA A 127 11.21 38.52 -24.36
C ALA A 127 10.35 37.58 -25.24
N THR A 128 9.05 37.90 -25.29
CA THR A 128 8.07 37.53 -26.33
C THR A 128 7.40 36.15 -26.26
N LEU A 129 6.19 36.18 -25.68
CA LEU A 129 5.07 35.29 -26.02
C LEU A 129 4.68 35.54 -27.48
N GLU A 130 4.54 34.50 -28.31
CA GLU A 130 3.47 34.31 -29.32
C GLU A 130 3.74 33.12 -30.29
N ALA A 131 2.64 32.48 -30.73
CA ALA A 131 2.46 31.65 -31.93
C ALA A 131 2.89 30.16 -31.99
N VAL A 132 1.96 29.29 -31.58
CA VAL A 132 1.33 28.16 -32.33
C VAL A 132 2.08 27.51 -33.51
N LYS A 133 2.23 26.16 -33.49
CA LYS A 133 1.81 25.28 -34.61
C LYS A 133 1.79 23.77 -34.29
N GLU A 134 0.69 23.14 -34.71
CA GLU A 134 0.38 21.70 -34.72
C GLU A 134 1.20 20.89 -35.74
N SER A 135 1.35 19.58 -35.51
CA SER A 135 1.14 18.49 -36.50
C SER A 135 1.35 17.10 -35.84
N LYS A 136 0.26 16.36 -35.54
CA LYS A 136 -0.23 15.09 -36.17
C LYS A 136 0.83 14.02 -36.53
N GLY A 137 0.94 12.94 -35.74
CA GLY A 137 0.57 11.54 -36.09
C GLY A 137 1.84 10.65 -36.07
N GLU A 138 1.95 9.42 -35.54
CA GLU A 138 1.03 8.31 -35.28
C GLU A 138 1.57 7.33 -34.19
N LYS A 139 0.65 6.89 -33.33
CA LYS A 139 0.48 5.61 -32.59
C LYS A 139 1.69 4.67 -32.33
N SER A 140 2.02 4.50 -31.04
CA SER A 140 2.20 3.16 -30.44
C SER A 140 1.93 3.17 -28.93
N LYS A 141 1.41 2.05 -28.42
CA LYS A 141 0.62 1.87 -27.17
C LYS A 141 1.23 2.50 -25.90
N GLU A 142 0.51 3.50 -25.37
CA GLU A 142 0.87 4.29 -24.20
C GLU A 142 0.36 3.64 -22.89
N SER A 143 1.29 3.14 -22.07
CA SER A 143 1.01 2.79 -20.67
C SER A 143 0.92 4.08 -19.85
N ARG A 144 -0.33 4.50 -19.58
CA ARG A 144 -0.78 5.66 -18.78
C ARG A 144 0.25 6.18 -17.77
N ARG A 145 1.06 7.17 -18.17
CA ARG A 145 1.60 8.15 -17.24
C ARG A 145 0.47 9.14 -16.97
N ASN A 146 0.00 9.21 -15.73
CA ASN A 146 -0.95 10.24 -15.27
C ASN A 146 -0.28 11.62 -15.37
N VAL A 147 -0.23 12.18 -16.57
CA VAL A 147 0.07 13.59 -16.81
C VAL A 147 -1.16 14.36 -16.36
N PHE A 148 -1.01 15.22 -15.37
CA PHE A 148 -2.08 16.08 -14.94
C PHE A 148 -2.35 17.11 -16.03
N ILE A 149 -3.48 16.97 -16.71
CA ILE A 149 -3.95 17.94 -17.69
C ILE A 149 -4.68 19.03 -16.92
N ILE A 150 -4.15 20.25 -16.97
CA ILE A 150 -4.84 21.43 -16.46
C ILE A 150 -6.12 21.58 -17.31
N PRO A 151 -7.32 21.56 -16.71
CA PRO A 151 -8.55 21.66 -17.48
C PRO A 151 -8.67 23.06 -18.09
N SER A 152 -9.24 23.17 -19.28
CA SER A 152 -9.56 24.48 -19.88
C SER A 152 -10.68 25.16 -19.10
N VAL A 153 -10.74 26.50 -19.15
CA VAL A 153 -11.85 27.29 -18.59
C VAL A 153 -13.18 26.80 -19.15
N GLU A 154 -13.21 26.37 -20.41
CA GLU A 154 -14.40 25.86 -21.09
C GLU A 154 -14.85 24.50 -20.55
N ASP A 155 -13.92 23.60 -20.24
CA ASP A 155 -14.22 22.29 -19.65
C ASP A 155 -14.82 22.43 -18.24
N VAL A 156 -14.30 23.38 -17.45
CA VAL A 156 -14.84 23.69 -16.12
C VAL A 156 -16.24 24.29 -16.24
N LYS A 157 -16.47 25.21 -17.17
CA LYS A 157 -17.81 25.78 -17.41
C LYS A 157 -18.82 24.71 -17.81
N LYS A 158 -18.47 23.83 -18.74
CA LYS A 158 -19.33 22.72 -19.18
C LYS A 158 -19.67 21.80 -18.00
N TYR A 159 -18.67 21.43 -17.21
CA TYR A 159 -18.87 20.55 -16.05
C TYR A 159 -19.78 21.17 -14.98
N PHE A 160 -19.63 22.46 -14.68
CA PHE A 160 -20.49 23.15 -13.72
C PHE A 160 -21.93 23.30 -14.22
N LYS A 161 -22.12 23.56 -15.52
CA LYS A 161 -23.44 23.63 -16.16
C LYS A 161 -24.16 22.27 -16.11
N GLU A 162 -23.46 21.18 -16.43
CA GLU A 162 -23.98 19.80 -16.33
C GLU A 162 -24.41 19.45 -14.89
N ASN A 163 -23.74 20.02 -13.88
CA ASN A 163 -24.08 19.82 -12.46
C ASN A 163 -25.05 20.87 -11.88
N GLY A 164 -25.63 21.75 -12.71
CA GLY A 164 -26.66 22.71 -12.29
C GLY A 164 -26.14 23.97 -11.57
N PHE A 165 -24.88 24.35 -11.79
CA PHE A 165 -24.25 25.55 -11.21
C PHE A 165 -24.05 26.66 -12.24
N THR A 166 -23.99 27.92 -11.77
CA THR A 166 -23.81 29.09 -12.64
C THR A 166 -22.42 29.18 -13.25
N GLU A 167 -22.31 29.78 -14.44
CA GLU A 167 -21.03 30.05 -15.10
C GLU A 167 -20.11 30.93 -14.24
N THR A 168 -20.67 31.79 -13.40
CA THR A 168 -19.93 32.62 -12.44
C THR A 168 -19.21 31.76 -11.39
N SER A 169 -19.85 30.69 -10.92
CA SER A 169 -19.25 29.73 -9.98
C SER A 169 -18.10 28.96 -10.64
N ALA A 170 -18.25 28.60 -11.92
CA ALA A 170 -17.22 27.93 -12.70
C ALA A 170 -15.97 28.81 -12.92
N LYS A 171 -16.17 30.09 -13.24
CA LYS A 171 -15.07 31.08 -13.38
C LYS A 171 -14.34 31.31 -12.06
N ASN A 172 -15.09 31.44 -10.95
CA ASN A 172 -14.49 31.61 -9.63
C ASN A 172 -13.68 30.39 -9.20
N PHE A 173 -14.18 29.18 -9.47
CA PHE A 173 -13.44 27.92 -9.24
C PHE A 173 -12.13 27.89 -10.03
N PHE A 174 -12.20 28.18 -11.34
CA PHE A 174 -11.01 28.16 -12.20
C PHE A 174 -9.98 29.19 -11.74
N ASN A 175 -10.39 30.42 -11.46
CA ASN A 175 -9.48 31.49 -11.03
C ASN A 175 -8.80 31.16 -9.69
N TYR A 176 -9.55 30.59 -8.74
CA TYR A 176 -9.03 30.21 -7.43
C TYR A 176 -7.93 29.14 -7.50
N TYR A 177 -8.11 28.12 -8.34
CA TYR A 177 -7.08 27.08 -8.50
C TYR A 177 -5.98 27.47 -9.49
N SER A 178 -6.27 28.33 -10.47
CA SER A 178 -5.29 28.87 -11.40
C SER A 178 -4.25 29.74 -10.69
N SER A 179 -4.68 30.62 -9.76
CA SER A 179 -3.75 31.43 -8.96
C SER A 179 -2.89 30.60 -8.00
N ALA A 180 -3.36 29.43 -7.60
CA ALA A 180 -2.65 28.49 -6.73
C ALA A 180 -1.82 27.45 -7.50
N GLU A 181 -1.56 27.65 -8.81
CA GLU A 181 -0.88 26.68 -9.69
C GLU A 181 -1.47 25.26 -9.62
N TRP A 182 -2.78 25.15 -9.38
CA TRP A 182 -3.48 23.89 -9.17
C TRP A 182 -2.89 23.02 -8.05
N LYS A 183 -2.41 23.66 -6.97
CA LYS A 183 -1.93 23.01 -5.75
C LYS A 183 -2.89 23.24 -4.59
N ASP A 184 -3.02 22.24 -3.73
CA ASP A 184 -3.79 22.30 -2.48
C ASP A 184 -2.98 23.01 -1.38
N SER A 185 -3.62 23.34 -0.24
CA SER A 185 -2.96 23.98 0.91
C SER A 185 -1.76 23.20 1.48
N THR A 186 -1.68 21.91 1.16
CA THR A 186 -0.59 20.99 1.53
C THR A 186 0.51 20.88 0.46
N GLY A 187 0.46 21.71 -0.59
CA GLY A 187 1.41 21.72 -1.71
C GLY A 187 1.24 20.58 -2.73
N LYS A 188 0.21 19.73 -2.57
CA LYS A 188 -0.09 18.63 -3.50
C LYS A 188 -0.89 19.10 -4.71
N GLN A 189 -0.54 18.61 -5.89
CA GLN A 189 -1.25 18.94 -7.13
C GLN A 189 -2.69 18.37 -7.14
N VAL A 190 -3.66 19.19 -7.51
CA VAL A 190 -5.10 18.90 -7.50
C VAL A 190 -5.47 18.03 -8.71
N ARG A 191 -5.06 16.76 -8.69
CA ARG A 191 -5.26 15.82 -9.82
C ARG A 191 -6.72 15.47 -10.11
N ALA A 192 -7.55 15.41 -9.08
CA ALA A 192 -8.97 15.08 -9.16
C ALA A 192 -9.83 16.34 -8.95
N TRP A 193 -9.66 17.34 -9.81
CA TRP A 193 -10.35 18.63 -9.63
C TRP A 193 -11.88 18.53 -9.64
N LYS A 194 -12.45 17.55 -10.36
CA LYS A 194 -13.89 17.25 -10.33
C LYS A 194 -14.36 16.86 -8.92
N GLN A 195 -13.60 16.03 -8.20
CA GLN A 195 -13.91 15.67 -6.82
C GLN A 195 -13.80 16.87 -5.88
N LYS A 196 -12.81 17.76 -6.09
CA LYS A 196 -12.70 19.01 -5.33
C LYS A 196 -13.85 19.97 -5.62
N ALA A 197 -14.31 20.05 -6.87
CA ALA A 197 -15.50 20.83 -7.24
C ALA A 197 -16.74 20.31 -6.49
N HIS A 198 -16.98 18.99 -6.49
CA HIS A 198 -18.07 18.38 -5.73
C HIS A 198 -17.96 18.62 -4.22
N GLY A 199 -16.79 18.40 -3.63
CA GLY A 199 -16.64 18.43 -2.17
C GLY A 199 -16.65 19.83 -1.57
N ILE A 200 -16.14 20.84 -2.29
CA ILE A 200 -15.88 22.18 -1.72
C ILE A 200 -16.75 23.25 -2.36
N TRP A 201 -17.03 23.16 -3.67
CA TRP A 201 -17.66 24.22 -4.44
C TRP A 201 -19.13 23.99 -4.75
N PHE A 202 -19.58 22.73 -4.76
CA PHE A 202 -20.98 22.37 -4.92
C PHE A 202 -21.75 22.45 -3.59
N LYS A 203 -21.72 23.64 -2.98
CA LYS A 203 -22.51 23.97 -1.79
C LYS A 203 -23.90 24.45 -2.20
N PRO A 204 -24.96 24.19 -1.40
CA PRO A 204 -26.33 24.62 -1.68
C PRO A 204 -26.48 26.14 -1.83
N VAL A 205 -25.53 26.92 -1.31
CA VAL A 205 -25.45 28.39 -1.45
C VAL A 205 -25.21 28.84 -2.90
N ASN A 206 -24.59 27.99 -3.74
CA ASN A 206 -24.24 28.30 -5.13
C ASN A 206 -25.17 27.61 -6.15
N LYS A 207 -26.20 26.89 -5.69
CA LYS A 207 -27.21 26.30 -6.59
C LYS A 207 -28.06 27.41 -7.20
N ILE A 208 -28.42 27.24 -8.47
CA ILE A 208 -29.36 28.13 -9.15
C ILE A 208 -30.70 28.04 -8.42
N ASN A 209 -31.00 29.00 -7.55
CA ASN A 209 -32.31 29.12 -6.91
C ASN A 209 -33.33 29.64 -7.92
N GLY A 210 -33.93 28.72 -8.66
CA GLY A 210 -35.21 28.96 -9.32
C GLY A 210 -36.34 28.70 -8.32
N SER A 211 -36.82 29.75 -7.64
CA SER A 211 -38.26 30.03 -7.40
C SER A 211 -38.47 30.95 -6.20
N ALA A 212 -39.34 31.93 -6.44
CA ALA A 212 -39.70 33.03 -5.58
C ALA A 212 -40.37 32.57 -4.26
N LYS A 213 -39.99 33.23 -3.16
CA LYS A 213 -40.78 33.26 -1.94
C LYS A 213 -42.11 33.95 -2.22
N LYS A 214 -43.21 33.20 -2.30
CA LYS A 214 -44.55 33.75 -2.09
C LYS A 214 -44.73 34.04 -0.60
N THR A 215 -44.76 35.32 -0.27
CA THR A 215 -45.29 35.88 0.97
C THR A 215 -46.75 35.43 1.14
N LYS A 216 -47.07 34.72 2.23
CA LYS A 216 -48.45 34.62 2.72
C LYS A 216 -48.60 35.62 3.86
N GLN A 217 -49.31 36.71 3.56
CA GLN A 217 -49.95 37.57 4.56
C GLN A 217 -50.98 36.71 5.33
N ALA A 218 -50.88 36.72 6.65
CA ALA A 218 -51.96 36.30 7.53
C ALA A 218 -52.85 37.53 7.79
N ARG A 219 -54.14 37.35 7.55
CA ARG A 219 -55.22 38.20 8.06
C ARG A 219 -56.17 37.29 8.81
#